data_AF-A0A7C3CRX7-F1
#
_entry.id   AF-A0A7C3CRX7-F1
#
_cell.length_a   1.000
_cell.length_b   1.000
_cell.length_c   1.000
_cell.angle_alpha   90.00
_cell.angle_beta   90.00
_cell.angle_gamma   90.00
#
_symmetry.space_group_name_H-M   'P 1'
#
loop_
_entity.id
_entity.type
_entity.pdbx_description
1 polymer ?
#
loop_
_entity_poly.entity_id
_entity_poly.type
_entity_poly.pdbx_seq_one_letter_code
_entity_poly.pdbx_strand_id
1 'polypeptide(L)'
;MAALRLDSKLERVMGRHFRPISFLTTALIAILITIFAGLFLGYTLLARSEFVFHGVTVAGQAVGSMPRDRVASQLAEQWQQQKVVFSADDLQVTLNPLDMGVRLDAAEAAQRAYAQGRHAKWWWLAPFQALKLNVEIAPRYIVDMGIADAYLTHLSDQFSIA
;
A
#
# COMPACT_ATOMS: atom_id res chain seq x y z
N MET A 1 -9.49 -0.39 -81.56
CA MET A 1 -10.56 -0.42 -80.52
C MET A 1 -10.27 -1.53 -79.49
N ALA A 2 -9.29 -1.37 -78.60
CA ALA A 2 -8.93 -2.42 -77.62
C ALA A 2 -8.55 -1.89 -76.21
N ALA A 3 -8.66 -0.57 -75.97
CA ALA A 3 -8.16 0.06 -74.74
C ALA A 3 -9.19 0.17 -73.60
N LEU A 4 -10.47 -0.09 -73.85
CA LEU A 4 -11.56 0.20 -72.88
C LEU A 4 -11.97 -0.97 -71.97
N ARG A 5 -11.28 -2.13 -72.02
CA ARG A 5 -11.72 -3.35 -71.32
C ARG A 5 -10.89 -3.75 -70.09
N LEU A 6 -9.78 -3.09 -69.81
CA LEU A 6 -8.87 -3.45 -68.72
C LEU A 6 -9.20 -2.78 -67.37
N ASP A 7 -9.94 -1.68 -67.39
CA ASP A 7 -10.16 -0.86 -66.19
C ASP A 7 -11.10 -1.52 -65.16
N SER A 8 -12.20 -2.12 -65.64
CA SER A 8 -13.23 -2.73 -64.77
C SER A 8 -12.82 -4.00 -64.01
N LYS A 9 -11.63 -4.55 -64.30
CA LYS A 9 -11.13 -5.77 -63.67
C LYS A 9 -10.25 -5.48 -62.46
N LEU A 10 -9.63 -4.29 -62.40
CA LEU A 10 -8.76 -3.87 -61.30
C LEU A 10 -9.56 -3.37 -60.09
N GLU A 11 -10.66 -2.63 -60.30
CA GLU A 11 -11.55 -2.18 -59.22
C GLU A 11 -12.18 -3.34 -58.43
N ARG A 12 -12.49 -4.45 -59.13
CA ARG A 12 -13.17 -5.61 -58.54
C ARG A 12 -12.28 -6.42 -57.59
N VAL A 13 -10.96 -6.36 -57.76
CA VAL A 13 -10.00 -7.08 -56.92
C VAL A 13 -9.65 -6.26 -55.67
N MET A 14 -9.58 -4.93 -55.77
CA MET A 14 -9.25 -4.07 -54.62
C MET A 14 -10.39 -3.91 -53.61
N GLY A 15 -11.66 -3.99 -54.02
CA GLY A 15 -12.81 -3.83 -53.11
C GLY A 15 -13.06 -5.00 -52.13
N ARG A 16 -12.44 -6.17 -52.35
CA ARG A 16 -12.75 -7.39 -51.60
C ARG A 16 -11.85 -7.65 -50.38
N HIS A 17 -10.65 -7.09 -50.35
CA HIS A 17 -9.71 -7.25 -49.22
C HIS A 17 -9.78 -6.10 -48.19
N PHE A 18 -10.45 -4.99 -48.51
CA PHE A 18 -10.55 -3.84 -47.62
C PHE A 18 -11.50 -4.07 -46.43
N ARG A 19 -12.55 -4.89 -46.62
CA ARG A 19 -13.59 -5.14 -45.60
C ARG A 19 -13.12 -5.97 -44.39
N PRO A 20 -12.38 -7.09 -44.53
CA PRO A 20 -11.97 -7.89 -43.37
C PRO A 20 -10.96 -7.18 -42.46
N ILE A 21 -10.11 -6.31 -43.02
CA ILE A 21 -9.12 -5.54 -42.24
C ILE A 21 -9.82 -4.53 -41.32
N SER A 22 -10.92 -3.91 -41.78
CA SER A 22 -11.75 -3.01 -40.97
C SER A 22 -12.45 -3.73 -39.81
N PHE A 23 -12.90 -4.98 -40.01
CA PHE A 23 -13.52 -5.77 -38.95
C PHE A 23 -12.50 -6.22 -37.89
N LEU A 24 -11.30 -6.65 -38.32
CA LEU A 24 -10.22 -7.04 -37.42
C LEU A 24 -9.75 -5.88 -36.54
N THR A 25 -9.56 -4.70 -37.12
CA THR A 25 -9.17 -3.49 -36.38
C THR A 25 -10.24 -3.05 -35.39
N THR A 26 -11.51 -3.08 -35.79
CA THR A 26 -12.65 -2.75 -34.91
C THR A 26 -12.75 -3.75 -33.75
N ALA A 27 -12.60 -5.05 -34.02
CA ALA A 27 -12.62 -6.09 -32.98
C ALA A 27 -11.44 -5.94 -32.00
N LEU A 28 -10.24 -5.63 -32.48
CA LEU A 28 -9.07 -5.40 -31.64
C LEU A 28 -9.28 -4.19 -30.72
N ILE A 29 -9.81 -3.09 -31.25
CA ILE A 29 -10.13 -1.89 -30.46
C ILE A 29 -11.19 -2.21 -29.39
N ALA A 30 -12.24 -2.95 -29.75
CA ALA A 30 -13.28 -3.34 -28.79
C ALA A 30 -12.73 -4.21 -27.64
N ILE A 31 -11.82 -5.15 -27.94
CA ILE A 31 -11.14 -5.96 -26.92
C ILE A 31 -10.29 -5.06 -26.00
N LEU A 32 -9.50 -4.15 -26.59
CA LEU A 32 -8.68 -3.21 -25.83
C LEU A 32 -9.53 -2.35 -24.89
N ILE A 33 -10.63 -1.78 -25.39
CA ILE A 33 -11.57 -0.99 -24.58
C ILE A 33 -12.15 -1.84 -23.44
N THR A 34 -12.51 -3.09 -23.71
CA THR A 34 -13.08 -4.00 -22.68
C THR A 34 -12.06 -4.29 -21.58
N ILE A 35 -10.80 -4.56 -21.93
CA ILE A 35 -9.71 -4.78 -20.97
C ILE A 35 -9.48 -3.52 -20.13
N PHE A 36 -9.38 -2.35 -20.77
CA PHE A 36 -9.17 -1.09 -20.06
C PHE A 36 -10.35 -0.75 -19.14
N ALA A 37 -11.58 -0.99 -19.58
CA ALA A 37 -12.78 -0.80 -18.75
C ALA A 37 -12.78 -1.74 -17.53
N GLY A 38 -12.41 -3.00 -17.73
CA GLY A 38 -12.30 -3.97 -16.64
C GLY A 38 -11.22 -3.60 -15.61
N LEU A 39 -10.04 -3.19 -16.08
CA LEU A 39 -8.95 -2.71 -15.22
C LEU A 39 -9.34 -1.45 -14.46
N PHE A 40 -10.01 -0.51 -15.13
CA PHE A 40 -10.47 0.73 -14.51
C PHE A 40 -11.51 0.45 -13.42
N LEU A 41 -12.52 -0.39 -13.69
CA LEU A 41 -13.50 -0.81 -12.70
C LEU A 41 -12.84 -1.52 -11.51
N GLY A 42 -11.96 -2.49 -11.78
CA GLY A 42 -11.20 -3.18 -10.74
C GLY A 42 -10.40 -2.23 -9.85
N TYR A 43 -9.72 -1.24 -10.46
CA TYR A 43 -8.99 -0.22 -9.72
C TYR A 43 -9.91 0.66 -8.86
N THR A 44 -11.06 1.09 -9.39
CA THR A 44 -12.01 1.91 -8.60
C THR A 44 -12.58 1.16 -7.40
N LEU A 45 -12.84 -0.14 -7.53
CA LEU A 45 -13.29 -0.98 -6.42
C LEU A 45 -12.19 -1.16 -5.37
N LEU A 46 -10.94 -1.38 -5.78
CA LEU A 46 -9.80 -1.45 -4.86
C LEU A 46 -9.52 -0.10 -4.18
N ALA A 47 -9.65 1.01 -4.90
CA ALA A 47 -9.44 2.35 -4.35
C ALA A 47 -10.48 2.71 -3.27
N ARG A 48 -11.72 2.22 -3.42
CA ARG A 48 -12.80 2.39 -2.43
C ARG A 48 -12.76 1.37 -1.28
N SER A 49 -11.90 0.37 -1.38
CA SER A 49 -11.72 -0.62 -0.33
C SER A 49 -11.14 0.01 0.94
N GLU A 50 -11.67 -0.34 2.11
CA GLU A 50 -11.16 0.06 3.43
C GLU A 50 -9.96 -0.79 3.90
N PHE A 51 -9.56 -1.77 3.09
CA PHE A 51 -8.51 -2.72 3.43
C PHE A 51 -7.11 -2.21 3.09
N VAL A 52 -6.14 -2.45 3.96
CA VAL A 52 -4.72 -2.22 3.68
C VAL A 52 -4.24 -3.19 2.59
N PHE A 53 -3.35 -2.74 1.71
CA PHE A 53 -2.81 -3.59 0.64
C PHE A 53 -2.03 -4.79 1.21
N HIS A 54 -2.02 -5.89 0.47
CA HIS A 54 -1.27 -7.09 0.83
C HIS A 54 0.23 -6.79 0.93
N GLY A 55 0.93 -7.44 1.87
CA GLY A 55 2.37 -7.29 2.04
C GLY A 55 2.82 -5.99 2.71
N VAL A 56 1.90 -5.20 3.28
CA VAL A 56 2.26 -4.06 4.15
C VAL A 56 2.54 -4.55 5.57
N THR A 57 3.68 -4.16 6.10
CA THR A 57 4.08 -4.38 7.49
C THR A 57 4.24 -3.04 8.21
N VAL A 58 3.87 -2.98 9.48
CA VAL A 58 4.07 -1.82 10.36
C VAL A 58 4.73 -2.33 11.64
N ALA A 59 5.88 -1.76 12.00
CA ALA A 59 6.64 -2.17 13.19
C ALA A 59 6.92 -3.69 13.22
N GLY A 60 7.28 -4.28 12.08
CA GLY A 60 7.47 -5.73 11.94
C GLY A 60 6.18 -6.58 11.93
N GLN A 61 4.99 -5.98 12.09
CA GLN A 61 3.72 -6.70 12.08
C GLN A 61 3.07 -6.64 10.70
N ALA A 62 2.62 -7.78 10.17
CA ALA A 62 1.84 -7.83 8.93
C ALA A 62 0.42 -7.28 9.16
N VAL A 63 0.11 -6.18 8.49
CA VAL A 63 -1.19 -5.50 8.56
C VAL A 63 -1.94 -5.53 7.22
N GLY A 64 -1.35 -6.15 6.21
CA GLY A 64 -1.97 -6.30 4.90
C GLY A 64 -3.28 -7.08 4.97
N SER A 65 -4.21 -6.71 4.09
CA SER A 65 -5.54 -7.34 3.98
C SER A 65 -6.44 -7.14 5.20
N MET A 66 -6.09 -6.22 6.11
CA MET A 66 -6.91 -5.85 7.25
C MET A 66 -7.60 -4.50 7.00
N PRO A 67 -8.83 -4.30 7.49
CA PRO A 67 -9.46 -2.97 7.52
C PRO A 67 -8.60 -1.99 8.31
N ARG A 68 -8.49 -0.74 7.85
CA ARG A 68 -7.70 0.31 8.53
C ARG A 68 -7.97 0.41 10.03
N ASP A 69 -9.24 0.36 10.43
CA ASP A 69 -9.62 0.55 11.84
C ASP A 69 -9.20 -0.65 12.72
N ARG A 70 -9.19 -1.87 12.15
CA ARG A 70 -8.65 -3.07 12.79
C ARG A 70 -7.13 -2.99 12.93
N VAL A 71 -6.43 -2.41 11.96
CA VAL A 71 -4.98 -2.20 12.03
C VAL A 71 -4.62 -1.27 13.19
N ALA A 72 -5.35 -0.17 13.37
CA ALA A 72 -5.11 0.75 14.47
C ALA A 72 -5.29 0.07 15.84
N SER A 73 -6.38 -0.69 16.03
CA SER A 73 -6.61 -1.41 17.30
C SER A 73 -5.54 -2.47 17.56
N GLN A 74 -5.16 -3.24 16.53
CA GLN A 74 -4.16 -4.30 16.65
C GLN A 74 -2.76 -3.75 16.98
N LEU A 75 -2.36 -2.65 16.33
CA LEU A 75 -1.10 -1.96 16.63
C LEU A 75 -1.08 -1.42 18.07
N ALA A 76 -2.20 -0.84 18.54
CA ALA A 76 -2.32 -0.34 19.90
C ALA A 76 -2.25 -1.47 20.95
N GLU A 77 -2.97 -2.57 20.72
CA GLU A 77 -2.93 -3.76 21.60
C GLU A 77 -1.54 -4.37 21.67
N GLN A 78 -0.86 -4.50 20.52
CA GLN A 78 0.50 -5.03 20.52
C GLN A 78 1.48 -4.10 21.24
N TRP A 79 1.37 -2.79 21.04
CA TRP A 79 2.23 -1.82 21.73
C TRP A 79 2.07 -1.89 23.25
N GLN A 80 0.85 -2.10 23.75
CA GLN A 80 0.60 -2.30 25.18
C GLN A 80 1.27 -3.54 25.74
N GLN A 81 1.47 -4.58 24.92
CA GLN A 81 2.12 -5.83 25.31
C GLN A 81 3.64 -5.79 25.08
N GLN A 82 4.15 -4.74 24.43
CA GLN A 82 5.55 -4.62 24.10
C GLN A 82 6.39 -4.39 25.35
N LYS A 83 7.52 -5.09 25.42
CA LYS A 83 8.48 -4.99 26.51
C LYS A 83 9.82 -4.54 25.94
N VAL A 84 10.44 -3.58 26.61
CA VAL A 84 11.79 -3.09 26.30
C VAL A 84 12.69 -3.52 27.44
N VAL A 85 13.80 -4.17 27.10
CA VAL A 85 14.81 -4.59 28.07
C VAL A 85 15.91 -3.55 28.05
N PHE A 86 16.11 -2.88 29.17
CA PHE A 86 17.28 -2.05 29.43
C PHE A 86 18.33 -2.88 30.13
N SER A 87 19.55 -2.85 29.63
CA SER A 87 20.70 -3.52 30.23
C SER A 87 21.76 -2.48 30.53
N ALA A 88 22.16 -2.36 31.79
CA ALA A 88 23.26 -1.53 32.25
C ALA A 88 24.10 -2.34 33.24
N ASP A 89 25.38 -2.54 32.91
CA ASP A 89 26.30 -3.42 33.64
C ASP A 89 25.69 -4.81 33.90
N ASP A 90 25.46 -5.18 35.16
CA ASP A 90 24.82 -6.45 35.58
C ASP A 90 23.30 -6.35 35.78
N LEU A 91 22.70 -5.17 35.57
CA LEU A 91 21.27 -4.95 35.77
C LEU A 91 20.50 -5.05 34.45
N GLN A 92 19.51 -5.94 34.42
CA GLN A 92 18.50 -5.97 33.37
C GLN A 92 17.13 -5.61 33.94
N VAL A 93 16.53 -4.55 33.39
CA VAL A 93 15.19 -4.12 33.75
C VAL A 93 14.31 -4.22 32.51
N THR A 94 13.20 -4.94 32.63
CA THR A 94 12.21 -5.06 31.56
C THR A 94 11.04 -4.12 31.85
N LEU A 95 10.80 -3.16 30.96
CA LEU A 95 9.82 -2.09 31.13
C LEU A 95 8.83 -2.06 29.98
N ASN A 96 7.62 -1.55 30.25
CA ASN A 96 6.68 -1.23 29.19
C ASN A 96 7.02 0.18 28.64
N PRO A 97 7.11 0.39 27.32
CA PRO A 97 7.24 1.72 26.73
C PRO A 97 6.23 2.75 27.25
N LEU A 98 5.01 2.30 27.58
CA LEU A 98 3.95 3.16 28.10
C LEU A 98 4.28 3.74 29.48
N ASP A 99 4.99 2.99 30.32
CA ASP A 99 5.40 3.45 31.66
C ASP A 99 6.43 4.58 31.56
N MET A 100 7.18 4.63 30.46
CA MET A 100 8.15 5.69 30.14
C MET A 100 7.52 6.85 29.34
N GLY A 101 6.20 6.87 29.20
CA GLY A 101 5.49 7.90 28.42
C GLY A 101 5.63 7.75 26.90
N VAL A 102 6.16 6.62 26.39
CA VAL A 102 6.28 6.38 24.95
C VAL A 102 5.01 5.74 24.41
N ARG A 103 4.29 6.50 23.58
CA ARG A 103 3.03 6.09 22.97
C ARG A 103 3.21 5.90 21.47
N LEU A 104 2.61 4.84 20.94
CA LEU A 104 2.47 4.62 19.51
C LEU A 104 1.28 5.42 18.97
N ASP A 105 1.49 6.23 17.93
CA ASP A 105 0.37 6.80 17.17
C ASP A 105 -0.18 5.76 16.20
N ALA A 106 -0.98 4.83 16.74
CA ALA A 106 -1.52 3.71 15.98
C ALA A 106 -2.50 4.16 14.88
N ALA A 107 -3.20 5.28 15.08
CA ALA A 107 -4.11 5.83 14.10
C ALA A 107 -3.36 6.41 12.89
N GLU A 108 -2.30 7.18 13.12
CA GLU A 108 -1.44 7.70 12.05
C GLU A 108 -0.72 6.57 11.30
N ALA A 109 -0.21 5.57 12.03
CA ALA A 109 0.43 4.40 11.44
C ALA A 109 -0.53 3.61 10.54
N ALA A 110 -1.77 3.39 11.01
CA ALA A 110 -2.82 2.73 10.22
C ALA A 110 -3.22 3.57 9.00
N GLN A 111 -3.30 4.89 9.12
CA GLN A 111 -3.57 5.78 8.01
C GLN A 111 -2.47 5.73 6.96
N ARG A 112 -1.19 5.70 7.36
CA ARG A 112 -0.05 5.56 6.45
C ARG A 112 -0.01 4.20 5.78
N ALA A 113 -0.29 3.13 6.53
CA ALA A 113 -0.46 1.79 5.98
C ALA A 113 -1.57 1.73 4.93
N TYR A 114 -2.71 2.36 5.22
CA TYR A 114 -3.80 2.47 4.28
C TYR A 114 -3.44 3.29 3.03
N ALA A 115 -2.72 4.41 3.20
CA ALA A 115 -2.29 5.27 2.10
C ALA A 115 -1.27 4.60 1.15
N GLN A 116 -0.56 3.58 1.64
CA GLN A 116 0.45 2.86 0.86
C GLN A 116 -0.15 2.22 -0.40
N GLY A 117 0.48 2.45 -1.56
CA GLY A 117 0.00 1.94 -2.85
C GLY A 117 -1.21 2.67 -3.44
N ARG A 118 -1.90 3.54 -2.68
CA ARG A 118 -3.03 4.36 -3.15
C ARG A 118 -2.60 5.69 -3.77
N HIS A 119 -1.47 6.25 -3.34
CA HIS A 119 -0.93 7.52 -3.84
C HIS A 119 0.19 7.34 -4.88
N ALA A 120 0.06 6.36 -5.78
CA ALA A 120 0.99 6.24 -6.90
C ALA A 120 0.92 7.51 -7.76
N LYS A 121 1.98 8.34 -7.69
CA LYS A 121 2.08 9.61 -8.42
C LYS A 121 1.83 9.45 -9.92
N TRP A 122 2.14 8.26 -10.47
CA TRP A 122 1.91 7.88 -11.85
C TRP A 122 1.02 6.62 -11.93
N TRP A 123 -0.18 6.77 -12.49
CA TRP A 123 -1.19 5.71 -12.60
C TRP A 123 -0.69 4.45 -13.34
N TRP A 124 0.26 4.60 -14.26
CA TRP A 124 0.85 3.49 -15.02
C TRP A 124 1.88 2.66 -14.22
N LEU A 125 2.43 3.20 -13.12
CA LEU A 125 3.35 2.49 -12.22
C LEU A 125 2.64 1.77 -11.07
N ALA A 126 1.33 2.00 -10.88
CA ALA A 126 0.55 1.38 -9.80
C ALA A 126 0.67 -0.17 -9.77
N PRO A 127 0.66 -0.90 -10.91
CA PRO A 127 0.82 -2.36 -10.90
C PRO A 127 2.19 -2.79 -10.36
N PHE A 128 3.26 -2.05 -10.67
CA PHE A 128 4.61 -2.36 -10.22
C PHE A 128 4.86 -1.98 -8.76
N GLN A 129 4.19 -0.94 -8.25
CA GLN A 129 4.24 -0.59 -6.83
C GLN A 129 3.46 -1.59 -5.97
N ALA A 130 2.35 -2.13 -6.48
CA ALA A 130 1.62 -3.22 -5.85
C ALA A 130 2.43 -4.53 -5.82
N LEU A 131 3.40 -4.70 -6.72
CA LEU A 131 4.29 -5.87 -6.79
C LEU A 131 5.43 -5.83 -5.76
N LYS A 132 5.69 -4.69 -5.10
CA LYS A 132 6.62 -4.63 -3.95
C LYS A 132 5.97 -5.32 -2.76
N LEU A 133 6.10 -6.65 -2.72
CA LEU A 133 5.81 -7.47 -1.57
C LEU A 133 6.77 -7.04 -0.44
N ASN A 134 6.23 -6.82 0.77
CA ASN A 134 6.96 -6.40 1.99
C ASN A 134 7.33 -4.91 2.03
N VAL A 135 6.33 -4.03 2.04
CA VAL A 135 6.54 -2.61 2.37
C VAL A 135 6.45 -2.45 3.88
N GLU A 136 7.58 -2.14 4.51
CA GLU A 136 7.62 -1.78 5.92
C GLU A 136 7.42 -0.28 6.12
N ILE A 137 6.49 0.07 7.00
CA ILE A 137 6.18 1.43 7.39
C ILE A 137 6.62 1.62 8.83
N ALA A 138 7.61 2.51 9.02
CA ALA A 138 8.04 2.91 10.34
C ALA A 138 6.91 3.70 11.03
N PRO A 139 6.41 3.23 12.19
CA PRO A 139 5.40 3.96 12.94
C PRO A 139 5.98 5.24 13.55
N ARG A 140 5.10 6.19 13.88
CA ARG A 140 5.45 7.38 14.64
C ARG A 140 5.22 7.12 16.13
N TYR A 141 6.22 7.49 16.94
CA TYR A 141 6.15 7.46 18.39
C TYR A 141 6.00 8.88 18.93
N ILE A 142 5.20 9.01 19.99
CA ILE A 142 4.95 10.24 20.72
C ILE A 142 5.47 10.02 22.14
N VAL A 143 6.34 10.91 22.62
CA VAL A 143 6.87 10.84 23.98
C VAL A 143 6.17 11.90 24.82
N ASP A 144 5.53 11.47 25.90
CA ASP A 144 5.04 12.36 26.94
C ASP A 144 6.18 12.67 27.92
N MET A 145 6.75 13.86 27.78
CA MET A 145 7.89 14.28 28.61
C MET A 145 7.52 14.34 30.10
N GLY A 146 6.26 14.62 30.46
CA GLY A 146 5.85 14.69 31.86
C GLY A 146 5.86 13.32 32.53
N ILE A 147 5.40 12.29 31.83
CA ILE A 147 5.45 10.90 32.31
C ILE A 147 6.90 10.41 32.32
N ALA A 148 7.66 10.70 31.27
CA ALA A 148 9.06 10.31 31.16
C ALA A 148 9.91 10.90 32.31
N ASP A 149 9.79 12.18 32.60
CA ASP A 149 10.54 12.86 33.67
C ASP A 149 10.18 12.33 35.06
N ALA A 150 8.88 12.11 35.31
CA ALA A 150 8.41 11.52 36.56
C ALA A 150 8.96 10.09 36.75
N TYR A 151 8.97 9.30 35.69
CA TYR A 151 9.48 7.94 35.71
C TYR A 151 11.00 7.89 35.92
N LEU A 152 11.76 8.74 35.22
CA LEU A 152 13.21 8.82 35.36
C LEU A 152 13.63 9.31 36.75
N THR A 153 12.89 10.24 37.33
CA THR A 153 13.13 10.71 38.71
C THR A 153 12.88 9.58 39.72
N HIS A 154 11.80 8.83 39.54
CA HIS A 154 11.53 7.66 40.37
C HIS A 154 12.61 6.58 40.24
N LEU A 155 13.14 6.34 39.04
CA LEU A 155 14.27 5.44 38.85
C LEU A 155 15.55 6.00 39.50
N SER A 156 15.84 7.29 39.36
CA SER A 156 17.05 7.87 39.96
C SER A 156 17.06 7.75 41.48
N ASP A 157 15.91 7.88 42.13
CA ASP A 157 15.80 7.68 43.58
C ASP A 157 16.10 6.23 44.00
N GLN A 158 15.80 5.25 43.14
CA GLN A 158 16.13 3.84 43.39
C GLN A 158 17.63 3.54 43.20
N PHE A 159 18.31 4.26 42.31
CA PHE A 159 19.71 4.04 41.97
C PHE A 159 20.69 5.01 42.63
N SER A 160 20.21 6.09 43.26
CA SER A 160 21.00 7.03 44.05
C SER A 160 21.39 6.40 45.41
N ILE A 161 22.13 5.31 45.36
CA ILE A 161 22.82 4.71 46.49
C ILE A 161 24.32 4.69 46.12
N ALA A 162 24.96 5.85 46.28
CA ALA A 162 26.41 6.00 46.29
C ALA A 162 26.78 7.20 47.17
#